data_AF-A0A7L2KPQ3-F1
#
_entry.id   AF-A0A7L2KPQ3-F1
#
_cell.length_a   1.000
_cell.length_b   1.000
_cell.length_c   1.000
_cell.angle_alpha   90.00
_cell.angle_beta   90.00
_cell.angle_gamma   90.00
#
_symmetry.space_group_name_H-M   'P 1'
#
loop_
_entity.id
_entity.type
_entity.pdbx_description
1 polymer ?
#
loop_
_entity_poly.entity_id
_entity_poly.type
_entity_poly.pdbx_seq_one_letter_code
_entity_poly.pdbx_strand_id
1 'polypeptide(L)'
;SPAGKAQQDLKQQYQLGSLLGHGGFSSIFEAMRLSDGAPVAIKRVPRNCVWHWAELPNGTSAPLEIVLLDRVSPGFPGVIQLLEWLELPKDIMMVLERP
;
A
#
# COMPACT_ATOMS: atom_id res chain seq x y z
N SER A 1 15.60 13.49 3.08
CA SER A 1 15.08 13.30 1.70
C SER A 1 13.56 13.16 1.76
N PRO A 2 12.82 13.44 0.66
CA PRO A 2 11.36 13.30 0.62
C PRO A 2 10.87 11.93 1.10
N ALA A 3 11.65 10.88 0.81
CA ALA A 3 11.47 9.52 1.28
C ALA A 3 11.50 9.33 2.80
N GLY A 4 12.43 10.02 3.47
CA GLY A 4 12.55 9.94 4.93
C GLY A 4 11.33 10.56 5.62
N LYS A 5 10.76 11.61 5.02
CA LYS A 5 9.53 12.25 5.50
C LYS A 5 8.33 11.33 5.32
N ALA A 6 8.13 10.76 4.13
CA ALA A 6 7.04 9.81 3.86
C ALA A 6 7.08 8.57 4.79
N GLN A 7 8.27 8.05 5.10
CA GLN A 7 8.41 6.96 6.07
C GLN A 7 8.07 7.38 7.51
N GLN A 8 8.37 8.64 7.87
CA GLN A 8 8.02 9.20 9.17
C GLN A 8 6.52 9.41 9.30
N ASP A 9 5.89 9.95 8.25
CA ASP A 9 4.46 10.18 8.17
C ASP A 9 3.69 8.85 8.27
N LEU A 10 4.21 7.76 7.69
CA LEU A 10 3.61 6.43 7.80
C LEU A 10 3.70 5.86 9.23
N LYS A 11 4.82 6.07 9.93
CA LYS A 11 4.95 5.66 11.35
C LYS A 11 4.03 6.45 12.29
N GLN A 12 3.65 7.66 11.90
CA GLN A 12 2.69 8.48 12.66
C GLN A 12 1.24 8.07 12.42
N GLN A 13 0.95 7.43 11.28
CA GLN A 13 -0.40 7.03 10.90
C GLN A 13 -0.69 5.56 11.18
N TYR A 14 0.34 4.70 11.18
CA TYR A 14 0.19 3.26 11.31
C TYR A 14 1.17 2.66 12.31
N GLN A 15 0.64 1.82 13.19
CA GLN A 15 1.44 0.95 14.03
C GLN A 15 1.66 -0.39 13.31
N LEU A 16 2.88 -0.64 12.85
CA LEU A 16 3.26 -1.89 12.19
C LEU A 16 3.29 -3.05 13.20
N GLY A 17 2.73 -4.19 12.81
CA GLY A 17 2.72 -5.43 13.56
C GLY A 17 3.62 -6.50 12.93
N SER A 18 3.18 -7.75 13.05
CA SER A 18 3.92 -8.91 12.58
C SER A 18 3.90 -9.05 11.05
N LEU A 19 4.84 -9.81 10.50
CA LEU A 19 4.78 -10.25 9.11
C LEU A 19 3.66 -11.30 8.96
N LEU A 20 2.69 -11.03 8.08
CA LEU A 20 1.60 -11.96 7.75
C LEU A 20 2.02 -12.97 6.69
N GLY A 21 2.89 -12.58 5.76
CA GLY A 21 3.41 -13.50 4.76
C GLY A 21 4.19 -12.81 3.65
N HIS A 22 4.68 -13.65 2.73
CA HIS A 22 5.36 -13.23 1.51
C HIS A 22 4.50 -13.58 0.30
N GLY A 23 4.40 -12.63 -0.64
CA GLY A 23 4.00 -12.90 -2.03
C GLY A 23 5.25 -13.15 -2.88
N GLY A 24 5.11 -13.18 -4.22
CA GLY A 24 6.24 -13.47 -5.12
C GLY A 24 7.49 -12.61 -4.84
N PHE A 25 7.32 -11.28 -4.79
CA PHE A 25 8.40 -10.35 -4.41
C PHE A 25 8.00 -9.41 -3.26
N SER A 26 6.78 -9.57 -2.72
CA SER A 26 6.21 -8.64 -1.75
C SER A 26 6.22 -9.22 -0.35
N SER A 27 6.31 -8.34 0.65
CA SER A 27 6.09 -8.70 2.06
C SER A 27 4.80 -8.04 2.54
N ILE A 28 3.96 -8.79 3.25
CA ILE A 28 2.69 -8.32 3.78
C ILE A 28 2.79 -8.30 5.30
N PHE A 29 2.55 -7.15 5.90
CA PHE A 29 2.60 -6.93 7.33
C PHE A 29 1.22 -6.63 7.87
N GLU A 30 0.96 -7.06 9.10
CA GLU A 30 -0.11 -6.53 9.91
C GLU A 30 0.19 -5.07 10.25
N ALA A 31 -0.83 -4.23 10.30
CA ALA A 31 -0.74 -2.95 10.97
C ALA A 31 -2.10 -2.52 11.54
N MET A 32 -2.06 -1.49 12.38
CA MET A 32 -3.24 -0.82 12.92
C MET A 32 -3.17 0.65 12.54
N ARG A 33 -4.24 1.18 11.94
CA ARG A 33 -4.37 2.61 11.66
C ARG A 33 -4.67 3.36 12.95
N LEU A 34 -3.84 4.35 13.27
CA LEU A 34 -3.87 5.01 14.57
C LEU A 34 -5.04 5.99 14.74
N SER A 35 -5.61 6.48 13.65
CA SER A 35 -6.72 7.45 13.70
C SER A 35 -8.03 6.87 14.23
N ASP A 36 -8.26 5.58 14.00
CA ASP A 36 -9.53 4.89 14.31
C ASP A 36 -9.35 3.48 14.90
N GLY A 37 -8.10 3.01 15.05
CA GLY A 37 -7.80 1.66 15.55
C GLY A 37 -8.11 0.54 14.56
N ALA A 38 -8.41 0.85 13.30
CA ALA A 38 -8.80 -0.15 12.32
C ALA A 38 -7.62 -1.07 11.96
N PRO A 39 -7.83 -2.41 11.90
CA PRO A 39 -6.83 -3.32 11.38
C PRO A 39 -6.64 -3.11 9.87
N VAL A 40 -5.39 -3.07 9.43
CA VAL A 40 -5.00 -2.96 8.02
C VAL A 40 -3.89 -3.94 7.69
N ALA A 41 -3.65 -4.16 6.40
CA ALA A 41 -2.51 -4.89 5.88
C ALA A 41 -1.61 -3.95 5.09
N ILE A 42 -0.30 -3.99 5.34
CA ILE A 42 0.68 -3.19 4.61
C ILE A 42 1.46 -4.10 3.68
N LYS A 43 1.24 -3.96 2.38
CA LYS A 43 2.02 -4.65 1.34
C LYS A 43 3.20 -3.78 0.93
N ARG A 44 4.41 -4.32 0.99
CA ARG A 44 5.65 -3.68 0.50
C ARG A 44 6.19 -4.46 -0.69
N VAL A 45 6.47 -3.75 -1.78
CA VAL A 45 7.03 -4.32 -3.02
C VAL A 45 8.30 -3.57 -3.36
N PRO A 46 9.47 -4.22 -3.51
CA PRO A 46 10.67 -3.55 -3.97
C PRO A 46 10.44 -2.85 -5.31
N ARG A 47 10.85 -1.59 -5.43
CA ARG A 47 10.61 -0.73 -6.60
C ARG A 47 11.20 -1.31 -7.89
N ASN A 48 12.33 -2.02 -7.78
CA ASN A 48 13.00 -2.70 -8.88
C ASN A 48 12.29 -4.00 -9.33
N CYS A 49 11.35 -4.50 -8.54
CA CYS A 49 10.50 -5.64 -8.89
C CYS A 49 9.18 -5.23 -9.55
N VAL A 50 8.92 -3.91 -9.72
CA VAL A 50 7.72 -3.40 -10.38
C VAL A 50 8.00 -3.13 -11.85
N TRP A 51 7.53 -4.02 -12.72
CA TRP A 51 7.78 -3.94 -14.16
C TRP A 51 6.65 -3.27 -14.94
N HIS A 52 5.42 -3.34 -14.43
CA HIS A 52 4.25 -2.81 -15.13
C HIS A 52 3.73 -1.56 -14.42
N TRP A 53 3.76 -0.45 -15.15
CA TRP A 53 3.30 0.87 -14.73
C TRP A 53 2.17 1.34 -15.64
N ALA A 54 1.22 2.07 -15.08
CA ALA A 54 0.10 2.67 -15.78
C ALA A 54 -0.28 4.00 -15.10
N GLU A 55 -1.27 4.71 -15.63
CA GLU A 55 -1.72 6.00 -15.07
C GLU A 55 -3.03 5.84 -14.29
N LEU A 56 -3.07 6.47 -13.12
CA LEU A 56 -4.30 6.74 -12.38
C LEU A 56 -5.13 7.84 -13.09
N PRO A 57 -6.44 8.00 -12.77
CA PRO A 57 -7.29 9.01 -13.40
C PRO A 57 -6.77 10.46 -13.27
N ASN A 58 -5.96 10.73 -12.24
CA ASN A 58 -5.34 12.04 -12.02
C ASN A 58 -4.01 12.24 -12.78
N GLY A 59 -3.61 11.30 -13.65
CA GLY A 59 -2.37 11.34 -14.42
C GLY A 59 -1.12 10.87 -13.66
N THR A 60 -1.27 10.43 -12.40
CA THR A 60 -0.14 9.90 -11.62
C THR A 60 0.27 8.53 -12.15
N SER A 61 1.54 8.35 -12.49
CA SER A 61 2.11 7.04 -12.82
C SER A 61 2.19 6.17 -11.56
N ALA A 62 1.62 4.98 -11.62
CA ALA A 62 1.58 4.03 -10.52
C ALA A 62 1.76 2.60 -11.03
N PRO A 63 2.16 1.66 -10.16
CA PRO A 63 2.16 0.23 -10.49
C PRO A 63 0.79 -0.24 -10.96
N LEU A 64 0.75 -1.12 -11.96
CA LEU A 64 -0.51 -1.61 -12.53
C LEU A 64 -1.45 -2.19 -11.46
N GLU A 65 -0.91 -2.87 -10.45
CA GLU A 65 -1.72 -3.40 -9.33
C GLU A 65 -2.49 -2.30 -8.58
N ILE A 66 -1.86 -1.15 -8.33
CA ILE A 66 -2.50 0.00 -7.69
C ILE A 66 -3.57 0.59 -8.61
N VAL A 67 -3.27 0.75 -9.90
CA VAL A 67 -4.24 1.27 -10.87
C VAL A 67 -5.47 0.37 -11.00
N LEU A 68 -5.29 -0.95 -10.95
CA LEU A 68 -6.39 -1.90 -10.98
C LEU A 68 -7.21 -1.84 -9.68
N LEU A 69 -6.55 -1.85 -8.52
CA LEU A 69 -7.23 -1.76 -7.22
C LEU A 69 -7.97 -0.44 -7.04
N ASP A 70 -7.43 0.69 -7.48
CA ASP A 70 -8.10 2.00 -7.43
C ASP A 70 -9.43 1.99 -8.20
N ARG A 71 -9.50 1.26 -9.32
CA ARG A 71 -10.72 1.11 -10.13
C ARG A 71 -11.79 0.24 -9.48
N VAL A 72 -11.38 -0.79 -8.74
CA VAL A 72 -12.31 -1.80 -8.20
C VAL A 72 -12.58 -1.66 -6.70
N SER A 73 -11.77 -0.91 -5.96
CA SER A 73 -11.99 -0.71 -4.52
C SER A 73 -13.34 -0.03 -4.28
N PRO A 74 -13.67 1.11 -4.90
CA PRO A 74 -14.87 1.88 -4.53
C PRO A 74 -16.17 1.09 -4.63
N GLY A 75 -16.67 0.62 -3.48
CA GLY A 75 -18.02 0.08 -3.33
C GLY A 75 -18.26 -1.35 -3.83
N PHE A 76 -17.22 -2.16 -4.08
CA PHE A 76 -17.38 -3.57 -4.46
C PHE A 76 -17.19 -4.52 -3.26
N PRO A 77 -18.28 -5.13 -2.73
CA PRO A 77 -18.17 -6.13 -1.69
C PRO A 77 -17.39 -7.35 -2.18
N GLY A 78 -16.39 -7.78 -1.40
CA GLY A 78 -15.57 -8.96 -1.71
C GLY A 78 -14.22 -8.65 -2.39
N VAL A 79 -13.93 -7.37 -2.67
CA VAL A 79 -12.59 -6.92 -3.08
C VAL A 79 -11.92 -6.19 -1.93
N ILE A 80 -10.69 -6.58 -1.62
CA ILE A 80 -9.85 -5.89 -0.63
C ILE A 80 -9.65 -4.43 -1.05
N GLN A 81 -10.14 -3.52 -0.22
CA GLN A 81 -10.05 -2.08 -0.43
C GLN A 81 -8.62 -1.56 -0.32
N LEU A 82 -8.17 -0.81 -1.34
CA LEU A 82 -6.98 0.03 -1.27
C LEU A 82 -7.32 1.33 -0.54
N LEU A 83 -6.69 1.53 0.63
CA LEU A 83 -6.93 2.70 1.48
C LEU A 83 -5.98 3.85 1.15
N GLU A 84 -4.71 3.53 0.92
CA GLU A 84 -3.67 4.46 0.51
C GLU A 84 -2.50 3.72 -0.13
N TRP A 85 -1.66 4.45 -0.86
CA TRP A 85 -0.39 3.92 -1.35
C TRP A 85 0.67 5.02 -1.40
N LEU A 86 1.93 4.61 -1.36
CA LEU A 86 3.09 5.50 -1.37
C LEU A 86 4.20 4.90 -2.22
N GLU A 87 4.82 5.75 -3.04
CA GLU A 87 6.10 5.44 -3.68
C GLU A 87 7.26 5.93 -2.79
N LEU A 88 8.08 5.01 -2.32
CA LEU A 88 9.34 5.27 -1.64
C LEU A 88 10.51 4.96 -2.60
N PRO A 89 11.72 5.48 -2.37
CA PRO A 89 12.85 5.27 -3.28
C PRO A 89 13.22 3.81 -3.54
N LYS A 90 12.95 2.93 -2.57
CA LYS A 90 13.29 1.51 -2.64
C LYS A 90 12.07 0.60 -2.75
N ASP A 91 10.90 1.08 -2.37
CA ASP A 91 9.70 0.26 -2.21
C ASP A 91 8.46 1.02 -2.69
N ILE A 92 7.49 0.29 -3.21
CA ILE A 92 6.10 0.70 -3.23
C ILE A 92 5.43 0.14 -1.98
N MET A 93 4.67 0.98 -1.27
CA MET A 93 3.85 0.58 -0.14
C MET A 93 2.37 0.76 -0.47
N MET A 94 1.56 -0.22 -0.08
CA MET A 94 0.10 -0.17 -0.20
C MET A 94 -0.50 -0.51 1.16
N VAL A 95 -1.45 0.30 1.61
CA VAL A 95 -2.26 0.00 2.79
C VAL A 95 -3.62 -0.48 2.33
N LEU A 96 -3.95 -1.68 2.77
CA LEU A 96 -5.12 -2.42 2.36
C LEU A 96 -6.00 -2.65 3.59
N GLU A 97 -7.32 -2.73 3.39
CA GLU A 97 -8.18 -3.23 4.45
C GLU A 97 -7.77 -4.64 4.88
N ARG A 98 -8.03 -4.96 6.15
CA ARG A 98 -7.79 -6.29 6.69
C ARG A 98 -9.05 -6.75 7.43
N PRO A 99 -9.87 -7.62 6.80
CA PRO A 99 -11.04 -8.20 7.44
C PRO A 99 -10.67 -9.18 8.57
#